data_AF-A0A4R4XSP8-F1
#
_entry.id   AF-A0A4R4XSP8-F1
#
_cell.length_a   1.000
_cell.length_b   1.000
_cell.length_c   1.000
_cell.angle_alpha   90.00
_cell.angle_beta   90.00
_cell.angle_gamma   90.00
#
_symmetry.space_group_name_H-M   'P 1'
#
loop_
_entity.id
_entity.type
_entity.pdbx_description
1 polymer ?
#
loop_
_entity_poly.entity_id
_entity_poly.type
_entity_poly.pdbx_seq_one_letter_code
_entity_poly.pdbx_strand_id
1 'polypeptide(L)'
;MTRVQAHYRNVKKLGHWTADRRFEVRARRGMVVLDLRSPEIPDGDIDVKVDLDHSMVKLLVPQDAQIDHWDLHYPGRGRVKDWTGENGEGRRIRITGEIRHGEIRVHRGGVATLSAMFSREFVQDVRRARREGTEPTIADPARTA
;
A
#
# COMPACT_ATOMS: atom_id res chain seq x y z
N MET A 1 7.47 -8.06 11.36
CA MET A 1 6.99 -6.66 11.38
C MET A 1 7.95 -5.83 10.56
N THR A 2 7.43 -5.19 9.51
CA THR A 2 8.24 -4.46 8.54
C THR A 2 8.14 -2.95 8.77
N ARG A 3 9.28 -2.26 8.75
CA ARG A 3 9.36 -0.80 8.88
C ARG A 3 9.60 -0.15 7.53
N VAL A 4 8.84 0.89 7.21
CA VAL A 4 8.97 1.65 5.97
C VAL A 4 9.15 3.12 6.30
N GLN A 5 10.29 3.69 5.88
CA GLN A 5 10.66 5.07 6.20
C GLN A 5 10.90 5.91 4.95
N ALA A 6 10.21 7.04 4.85
CA ALA A 6 10.32 7.99 3.76
C ALA A 6 10.50 9.42 4.27
N HIS A 7 11.73 9.91 4.30
CA HIS A 7 12.06 11.29 4.63
C HIS A 7 12.51 12.02 3.35
N TYR A 8 11.76 13.05 2.93
CA TYR A 8 12.07 13.84 1.73
C TYR A 8 12.24 13.02 0.44
N ARG A 9 11.58 11.87 0.37
CA ARG A 9 11.71 10.94 -0.75
C ARG A 9 10.44 10.12 -0.96
N ASN A 10 10.43 9.40 -2.07
CA ASN A 10 9.40 8.44 -2.40
C ASN A 10 9.91 7.03 -2.16
N VAL A 11 9.13 6.21 -1.46
CA VAL A 11 9.40 4.77 -1.28
C VAL A 11 8.21 3.99 -1.81
N LYS A 12 8.47 3.03 -2.69
CA LYS A 12 7.43 2.15 -3.22
C LYS A 12 7.78 0.71 -2.89
N LYS A 13 6.80 -0.02 -2.38
CA LYS A 13 6.86 -1.44 -2.05
C LYS A 13 5.72 -2.10 -2.81
N LEU A 14 6.05 -2.74 -3.93
CA LEU A 14 5.10 -3.25 -4.93
C LEU A 14 5.31 -4.75 -5.16
N GLY A 15 4.27 -5.47 -5.56
CA GLY A 15 4.35 -6.91 -5.83
C GLY A 15 4.60 -7.75 -4.58
N HIS A 16 5.39 -8.82 -4.71
CA HIS A 16 5.78 -9.75 -3.65
C HIS A 16 6.97 -9.22 -2.83
N TRP A 17 6.74 -8.17 -2.05
CA TRP A 17 7.82 -7.49 -1.31
C TRP A 17 7.91 -7.91 0.17
N THR A 18 6.93 -8.65 0.68
CA THR A 18 6.81 -9.00 2.09
C THR A 18 5.85 -10.16 2.32
N ALA A 19 6.11 -10.90 3.40
CA ALA A 19 5.18 -11.85 4.02
C ALA A 19 4.70 -11.40 5.42
N ASP A 20 5.05 -10.18 5.84
CA ASP A 20 4.58 -9.61 7.10
C ASP A 20 3.13 -9.11 7.01
N ARG A 21 2.40 -9.17 8.13
CA ARG A 21 1.07 -8.55 8.31
C ARG A 21 1.09 -7.25 9.10
N ARG A 22 2.26 -6.86 9.63
CA ARG A 22 2.39 -5.69 10.52
C ARG A 22 3.41 -4.71 9.97
N PHE A 23 2.97 -3.48 9.79
CA PHE A 23 3.73 -2.43 9.15
C PHE A 23 3.79 -1.20 10.04
N GLU A 24 4.98 -0.61 10.14
CA GLU A 24 5.18 0.72 10.72
C GLU A 24 5.68 1.65 9.61
N VAL A 25 4.88 2.65 9.27
CA VAL A 25 5.15 3.61 8.20
C VAL A 25 5.43 4.96 8.83
N ARG A 26 6.67 5.43 8.70
CA ARG A 26 7.05 6.79 9.09
C ARG A 26 7.39 7.59 7.85
N ALA A 27 6.70 8.70 7.63
CA ALA A 27 6.96 9.53 6.47
C ALA A 27 6.95 11.02 6.83
N ARG A 28 7.92 11.75 6.29
CA ARG A 28 8.00 13.21 6.39
C ARG A 28 8.33 13.82 5.05
N ARG A 29 7.48 14.75 4.57
CA ARG A 29 7.67 15.45 3.28
C ARG A 29 7.98 14.50 2.12
N GLY A 30 7.27 13.39 2.07
CA GLY A 30 7.53 12.30 1.15
C GLY A 30 6.28 11.48 0.85
N MET A 31 6.47 10.40 0.10
CA MET A 31 5.41 9.48 -0.29
C MET A 31 5.81 8.03 -0.02
N VAL A 32 4.86 7.23 0.47
CA VAL A 32 4.97 5.78 0.53
C VAL A 32 3.87 5.16 -0.32
N VAL A 33 4.21 4.15 -1.13
CA VAL A 33 3.21 3.27 -1.76
C VAL A 33 3.44 1.87 -1.21
N LEU A 34 2.42 1.29 -0.57
CA LEU A 34 2.42 -0.10 -0.12
C LEU A 34 1.43 -0.90 -0.94
N ASP A 35 1.91 -1.94 -1.60
CA ASP A 35 1.08 -2.94 -2.23
C ASP A 35 0.79 -4.08 -1.27
N LEU A 36 -0.47 -4.20 -0.88
CA LEU A 36 -0.95 -5.18 0.10
C LEU A 36 -1.77 -6.28 -0.58
N ARG A 37 -1.72 -6.38 -1.92
CA ARG A 37 -2.46 -7.37 -2.72
C ARG A 37 -1.78 -8.74 -2.79
N SER A 38 -0.55 -8.86 -2.30
CA SER A 38 0.24 -10.08 -2.45
C SER A 38 -0.33 -11.23 -1.62
N PRO A 39 -0.53 -12.42 -2.21
CA PRO A 39 -0.95 -13.64 -1.50
C PRO A 39 0.15 -14.19 -0.58
N GLU A 40 1.40 -13.70 -0.69
CA GLU A 40 2.48 -14.07 0.23
C GLU A 40 2.26 -13.49 1.63
N ILE A 41 1.39 -12.48 1.77
CA ILE A 41 0.96 -11.98 3.07
C ILE A 41 -0.05 -12.99 3.65
N PRO A 42 0.27 -13.70 4.74
CA PRO A 42 -0.58 -14.74 5.30
C PRO A 42 -1.98 -14.25 5.65
N ASP A 43 -2.92 -15.18 5.80
CA ASP A 43 -4.30 -14.87 6.21
C ASP A 43 -4.42 -14.15 7.57
N GLY A 44 -5.56 -13.48 7.72
CA GLY A 44 -5.90 -12.61 8.85
C GLY A 44 -5.57 -11.14 8.61
N ASP A 45 -5.89 -10.30 9.60
CA ASP A 45 -5.81 -8.85 9.47
C ASP A 45 -4.39 -8.33 9.20
N ILE A 46 -4.33 -7.20 8.50
CA ILE A 46 -3.13 -6.41 8.27
C ILE A 46 -3.17 -5.15 9.15
N ASP A 47 -2.13 -4.95 9.96
CA ASP A 47 -1.96 -3.77 10.80
C ASP A 47 -0.99 -2.78 10.15
N VAL A 48 -1.44 -1.54 9.91
CA VAL A 48 -0.62 -0.43 9.41
C VAL A 48 -0.61 0.69 10.43
N LYS A 49 0.49 0.80 11.18
CA LYS A 49 0.73 1.94 12.07
C LYS A 49 1.43 3.06 11.30
N VAL A 50 0.88 4.27 11.34
CA VAL A 50 1.42 5.43 10.63
C VAL A 50 1.91 6.53 11.57
N ASP A 51 2.95 7.23 11.15
CA ASP A 51 3.41 8.51 11.68
C ASP A 51 3.76 9.40 10.49
N LEU A 52 2.83 10.27 10.11
CA LEU A 52 2.88 11.07 8.89
C LEU A 52 3.03 12.56 9.22
N ASP A 53 3.99 13.22 8.57
CA ASP A 53 4.21 14.66 8.66
C ASP A 53 4.42 15.28 7.27
N HIS A 54 3.45 16.06 6.77
CA HIS A 54 3.51 16.64 5.43
C HIS A 54 3.75 15.58 4.33
N SER A 55 3.16 14.39 4.48
CA SER A 55 3.43 13.23 3.63
C SER A 55 2.16 12.52 3.16
N MET A 56 2.32 11.67 2.15
CA MET A 56 1.23 10.82 1.63
C MET A 56 1.57 9.34 1.71
N VAL A 57 0.62 8.51 2.11
CA VAL A 57 0.69 7.05 1.97
C VAL A 57 -0.38 6.60 0.98
N LYS A 58 -0.03 5.80 -0.01
CA LYS A 58 -0.97 5.11 -0.89
C LYS A 58 -0.96 3.62 -0.56
N LEU A 59 -2.12 3.09 -0.21
CA LEU A 59 -2.34 1.66 -0.01
C LEU A 59 -2.98 1.10 -1.28
N LEU A 60 -2.35 0.10 -1.88
CA LEU A 60 -2.92 -0.68 -2.98
C LEU A 60 -3.47 -1.96 -2.37
N VAL A 61 -4.77 -2.18 -2.52
CA VAL A 61 -5.49 -3.24 -1.79
C VAL A 61 -6.43 -4.01 -2.72
N PRO A 62 -6.83 -5.25 -2.37
CA PRO A 62 -7.91 -5.96 -3.07
C PRO A 62 -9.20 -5.14 -3.12
N GLN A 63 -10.06 -5.42 -4.11
CA GLN A 63 -11.29 -4.65 -4.33
C GLN A 63 -12.21 -4.67 -3.10
N ASP A 64 -12.33 -5.84 -2.48
CA ASP A 64 -13.20 -6.20 -1.38
C ASP A 64 -12.62 -5.91 0.01
N ALA A 65 -11.41 -5.36 0.11
CA ALA A 65 -10.74 -5.12 1.40
C ALA A 65 -11.61 -4.31 2.38
N GLN A 66 -11.54 -4.63 3.67
CA GLN A 66 -12.17 -3.82 4.71
C GLN A 66 -11.15 -2.82 5.27
N ILE A 67 -11.38 -1.52 5.12
CA ILE A 67 -10.52 -0.46 5.65
C ILE A 67 -11.09 0.01 6.98
N ASP A 68 -10.32 -0.22 8.05
CA ASP A 68 -10.62 0.25 9.39
C ASP A 68 -9.59 1.32 9.78
N HIS A 69 -10.04 2.54 10.02
CA HIS A 69 -9.16 3.67 10.31
C HIS A 69 -9.66 4.52 11.48
N TRP A 70 -10.45 3.93 12.38
CA TRP A 70 -11.06 4.65 13.50
C TRP A 70 -10.05 5.12 14.56
N ASP A 71 -8.92 4.42 14.69
CA ASP A 71 -7.87 4.75 15.66
C ASP A 71 -6.79 5.71 15.11
N LEU A 72 -7.14 6.52 14.11
CA LEU A 72 -6.25 7.57 13.59
C LEU A 72 -6.42 8.87 14.37
N HIS A 73 -5.31 9.41 14.84
CA HIS A 73 -5.23 10.73 15.44
C HIS A 73 -4.73 11.78 14.44
N TYR A 74 -5.36 12.95 14.46
CA TYR A 74 -5.10 14.06 13.53
C TYR A 74 -4.65 15.31 14.27
N PRO A 75 -3.37 15.42 14.66
CA PRO A 75 -2.84 16.62 15.35
C PRO A 75 -2.76 17.85 14.42
N GLY A 76 -3.11 17.72 13.14
CA GLY A 76 -3.20 18.81 12.17
C GLY A 76 -4.08 18.39 11.00
N ARG A 77 -4.05 19.14 9.89
CA ARG A 77 -4.84 18.80 8.69
C ARG A 77 -4.49 17.37 8.23
N GLY A 78 -5.46 16.49 8.16
CA GLY A 78 -5.22 15.14 7.63
C GLY A 78 -6.51 14.50 7.16
N ARG A 79 -6.37 13.42 6.39
CA ARG A 79 -7.52 12.65 5.88
C ARG A 79 -7.10 11.27 5.40
N VAL A 80 -8.04 10.35 5.45
CA VAL A 80 -8.06 9.13 4.62
C VAL A 80 -8.98 9.41 3.43
N LYS A 81 -8.56 8.99 2.25
CA LYS A 81 -9.33 9.10 1.01
C LYS A 81 -9.45 7.72 0.38
N ASP A 82 -10.68 7.22 0.34
CA ASP A 82 -11.03 5.99 -0.36
C ASP A 82 -12.12 6.30 -1.39
N TRP A 83 -11.69 6.78 -2.57
CA TRP A 83 -12.62 7.15 -3.65
C TRP A 83 -12.96 5.96 -4.54
N THR A 84 -12.39 4.79 -4.27
CA THR A 84 -12.39 3.65 -5.20
C THR A 84 -13.36 2.54 -4.81
N GLY A 85 -14.12 2.72 -3.74
CA GLY A 85 -15.17 1.80 -3.32
C GLY A 85 -15.55 1.97 -1.86
N GLU A 86 -16.37 1.04 -1.39
CA GLU A 86 -16.78 0.89 0.00
C GLU A 86 -16.15 -0.38 0.59
N ASN A 87 -16.30 -0.58 1.89
CA ASN A 87 -15.83 -1.79 2.55
C ASN A 87 -16.59 -3.03 2.04
N GLY A 88 -15.86 -4.08 1.65
CA GLY A 88 -16.41 -5.38 1.29
C GLY A 88 -16.17 -6.45 2.37
N GLU A 89 -16.30 -7.71 2.00
CA GLU A 89 -16.11 -8.89 2.87
C GLU A 89 -14.66 -9.42 2.89
N GLY A 90 -13.74 -8.74 2.20
CA GLY A 90 -12.34 -9.11 2.14
C GLY A 90 -11.59 -8.83 3.44
N ARG A 91 -10.29 -9.14 3.43
CA ARG A 91 -9.41 -8.99 4.59
C ARG A 91 -9.43 -7.55 5.15
N ARG A 92 -9.42 -7.42 6.48
CA ARG A 92 -9.33 -6.14 7.16
C ARG A 92 -7.90 -5.59 7.14
N ILE A 93 -7.81 -4.29 6.85
CA ILE A 93 -6.61 -3.47 6.95
C ILE A 93 -6.88 -2.42 8.01
N ARG A 94 -6.31 -2.61 9.20
CA ARG A 94 -6.43 -1.69 10.32
C ARG A 94 -5.33 -0.64 10.26
N ILE A 95 -5.72 0.62 10.26
CA ILE A 95 -4.83 1.77 10.16
C ILE A 95 -4.90 2.55 11.47
N THR A 96 -3.75 2.71 12.11
CA THR A 96 -3.63 3.37 13.43
C THR A 96 -2.50 4.38 13.43
N GLY A 97 -2.47 5.31 14.38
CA GLY A 97 -1.35 6.25 14.57
C GLY A 97 -1.69 7.69 14.22
N GLU A 98 -0.72 8.47 13.74
CA GLU A 98 -0.85 9.92 13.61
C GLU A 98 -0.69 10.45 12.19
N ILE A 99 -1.50 11.46 11.85
CA ILE A 99 -1.41 12.21 10.59
C ILE A 99 -1.36 13.71 10.86
N ARG A 100 -0.17 14.30 10.68
CA ARG A 100 0.09 15.74 10.72
C ARG A 100 0.29 16.28 9.30
N HIS A 101 -0.63 17.09 8.80
CA HIS A 101 -0.54 17.68 7.45
C HIS A 101 -0.39 16.64 6.31
N GLY A 102 -1.00 15.46 6.47
CA GLY A 102 -0.79 14.32 5.57
C GLY A 102 -2.07 13.73 4.99
N GLU A 103 -1.91 12.68 4.19
CA GLU A 103 -3.03 11.97 3.58
C GLU A 103 -2.72 10.48 3.42
N ILE A 104 -3.72 9.64 3.67
CA ILE A 104 -3.73 8.25 3.21
C ILE A 104 -4.70 8.15 2.02
N ARG A 105 -4.25 7.52 0.94
CA ARG A 105 -5.07 7.16 -0.22
C ARG A 105 -5.23 5.65 -0.26
N VAL A 106 -6.46 5.18 -0.30
CA VAL A 106 -6.79 3.78 -0.57
C VAL A 106 -7.13 3.66 -2.05
N HIS A 107 -6.41 2.79 -2.74
CA HIS A 107 -6.67 2.45 -4.14
C HIS A 107 -7.00 0.96 -4.20
N ARG A 108 -8.21 0.65 -4.68
CA ARG A 108 -8.78 -0.70 -4.76
C ARG A 108 -8.75 -1.26 -6.18
N GLY A 109 -8.68 -2.59 -6.29
CA GLY A 109 -8.89 -3.34 -7.55
C GLY A 109 -8.13 -2.76 -8.74
N GLY A 110 -8.84 -2.46 -9.84
CA GLY A 110 -8.23 -1.95 -11.07
C GLY A 110 -7.43 -0.65 -10.89
N VAL A 111 -7.85 0.25 -9.99
CA VAL A 111 -7.12 1.49 -9.70
C VAL A 111 -5.81 1.19 -8.94
N ALA A 112 -5.83 0.17 -8.09
CA ALA A 112 -4.64 -0.36 -7.43
C ALA A 112 -3.64 -0.89 -8.47
N THR A 113 -4.13 -1.70 -9.41
CA THR A 113 -3.35 -2.25 -10.54
C THR A 113 -2.72 -1.14 -11.40
N LEU A 114 -3.51 -0.17 -11.86
CA LEU A 114 -2.98 0.94 -12.66
C LEU A 114 -1.96 1.79 -11.89
N SER A 115 -2.17 1.97 -10.58
CA SER A 115 -1.22 2.69 -9.74
C SER A 115 0.11 1.96 -9.58
N ALA A 116 0.09 0.64 -9.56
CA ALA A 116 1.29 -0.19 -9.54
C ALA A 116 2.00 -0.15 -10.91
N MET A 117 1.25 -0.24 -12.01
CA MET A 117 1.78 -0.25 -13.38
C MET A 117 2.43 1.09 -13.78
N PHE A 118 1.88 2.22 -13.34
CA PHE A 118 2.48 3.55 -13.60
C PHE A 118 3.62 3.87 -12.63
N SER A 119 4.61 2.98 -12.60
CA SER A 119 5.78 3.06 -11.73
C SER A 119 7.05 2.65 -12.47
N ARG A 120 8.21 3.11 -11.98
CA ARG A 120 9.52 2.71 -12.55
C ARG A 120 9.81 1.25 -12.21
N GLU A 121 9.30 0.80 -11.07
CA GLU A 121 9.38 -0.54 -10.53
C GLU A 121 8.66 -1.53 -11.46
N PHE A 122 7.47 -1.19 -11.98
CA PHE A 122 6.80 -2.01 -12.98
C PHE A 122 7.60 -2.13 -14.28
N VAL A 123 8.19 -1.02 -14.76
CA VAL A 123 9.07 -1.08 -15.95
C VAL A 123 10.27 -2.00 -15.72
N GLN A 124 10.85 -1.99 -14.52
CA GLN A 124 11.93 -2.90 -14.15
C GLN A 124 11.47 -4.36 -14.09
N ASP A 125 10.30 -4.61 -13.51
CA ASP A 125 9.67 -5.93 -13.42
C ASP A 125 9.37 -6.51 -14.81
N VAL A 126 8.75 -5.75 -15.71
CA VAL A 126 8.50 -6.18 -17.10
C VAL A 126 9.80 -6.48 -17.84
N ARG A 127 10.84 -5.66 -17.67
CA ARG A 127 12.15 -5.92 -18.28
C ARG A 127 12.79 -7.21 -17.75
N ARG A 128 12.63 -7.50 -16.45
CA ARG A 128 13.10 -8.74 -15.84
C ARG A 128 12.31 -9.94 -16.37
N ALA A 129 10.99 -9.87 -16.29
CA ALA A 129 10.07 -10.91 -16.76
C ALA A 129 10.37 -11.31 -18.21
N ARG A 130 10.53 -10.31 -19.09
CA ARG A 130 10.94 -10.54 -20.48
C ARG A 130 12.27 -11.30 -20.62
N ARG A 131 13.28 -10.97 -19.80
CA ARG A 131 14.59 -11.65 -19.86
C ARG A 131 14.50 -13.09 -19.37
N GLU A 132 13.62 -13.36 -18.42
CA GLU A 132 13.49 -14.64 -17.73
C GLU A 132 12.42 -15.55 -18.37
N GLY A 133 11.68 -15.05 -19.36
CA GLY A 133 10.55 -15.79 -19.94
C GLY A 133 9.38 -15.97 -18.97
N THR A 134 9.30 -15.11 -17.96
CA THR A 134 8.23 -15.08 -16.95
C THR A 134 7.31 -13.90 -17.21
N GLU A 135 6.34 -13.72 -16.33
CA GLU A 135 5.36 -12.65 -16.39
C GLU A 135 5.57 -11.65 -15.24
N PRO A 136 5.24 -10.37 -15.41
CA PRO A 136 5.42 -9.37 -14.36
C PRO A 136 4.50 -9.65 -13.18
N THR A 137 5.03 -9.44 -11.99
CA THR A 137 4.36 -9.67 -10.70
C THR A 137 3.65 -8.42 -10.17
N ILE A 138 4.12 -7.23 -10.55
CA ILE A 138 3.59 -5.96 -10.01
C ILE A 138 2.20 -5.62 -10.57
N ALA A 139 1.91 -6.02 -11.82
CA ALA A 139 0.60 -5.81 -12.44
C ALA A 139 -0.50 -6.53 -11.64
N ASP A 140 -0.27 -7.82 -11.37
CA ASP A 140 -1.18 -8.65 -10.61
C ASP A 140 -0.41 -9.58 -9.67
N PRO A 141 -0.18 -9.15 -8.41
CA PRO A 141 0.52 -9.97 -7.43
C PRO A 141 -0.25 -11.23 -7.02
N ALA A 142 -1.57 -11.29 -7.25
CA ALA A 142 -2.39 -12.44 -6.89
C ALA A 142 -2.42 -13.52 -7.97
N ARG A 143 -1.88 -13.22 -9.17
CA ARG A 143 -1.83 -14.17 -10.27
C ARG A 143 -0.84 -15.29 -9.98
N THR A 144 -1.36 -16.46 -9.64
CA THR A 144 -0.61 -17.72 -9.60
C THR A 144 -0.25 -18.17 -11.02
N ALA A 145 1.00 -18.57 -11.22
CA ALA A 145 1.50 -19.18 -12.46
C ALA A 145 0.89 -20.56 -12.72
#